data_AF-A0A6P1L2M3-F1
#
_entry.id   AF-A0A6P1L2M3-F1
#
_cell.length_a   1.000
_cell.length_b   1.000
_cell.length_c   1.000
_cell.angle_alpha   90.00
_cell.angle_beta   90.00
_cell.angle_gamma   90.00
#
_symmetry.space_group_name_H-M   'P 1'
#
loop_
_entity.id
_entity.type
_entity.pdbx_description
1 polymer ?
#
loop_
_entity_poly.entity_id
_entity_poly.type
_entity_poly.pdbx_seq_one_letter_code
_entity_poly.pdbx_strand_id
1 'polypeptide(L)'
;MKSVHTFKDTKMAHPVGYYSLSHDNALIKDMCETWGEGLEKMSESDTLWLIAKIAHEAWLECDSSTAPSNEAESVFKRLHELKQWEKFALISAMAQ
;
A
#
# COMPACT_ATOMS: atom_id res chain seq x y z
N MET A 1 27.36 -10.78 4.71
CA MET A 1 26.26 -10.74 3.72
C MET A 1 25.20 -9.80 4.26
N LYS A 2 24.83 -8.74 3.53
CA LYS A 2 23.69 -7.88 3.92
C LYS A 2 22.42 -8.65 3.60
N SER A 3 21.61 -8.95 4.61
CA SER A 3 20.29 -9.54 4.41
C SER A 3 19.43 -8.52 3.67
N VAL A 4 18.99 -8.86 2.46
CA VAL A 4 18.02 -8.09 1.71
C VAL A 4 16.66 -8.56 2.20
N HIS A 5 16.06 -7.82 3.12
CA HIS A 5 14.69 -8.09 3.54
C HIS A 5 13.77 -7.69 2.39
N THR A 6 13.15 -8.68 1.76
CA THR A 6 12.18 -8.44 0.68
C THR A 6 10.77 -8.36 1.25
N PHE A 7 9.91 -7.59 0.60
CA PHE A 7 8.50 -7.38 0.98
C PHE A 7 7.70 -8.68 1.19
N LYS A 8 8.12 -9.79 0.57
CA LYS A 8 7.40 -11.07 0.59
C LYS A 8 7.64 -11.91 1.85
N ASP A 9 8.57 -11.53 2.72
CA ASP A 9 9.04 -12.40 3.80
C ASP A 9 8.22 -12.33 5.11
N THR A 10 7.20 -11.48 5.25
CA THR A 10 6.56 -11.25 6.57
C THR A 10 5.03 -11.27 6.70
N LYS A 11 4.24 -11.65 5.69
CA LYS A 11 2.80 -11.92 5.94
C LYS A 11 2.30 -12.96 4.95
N MET A 12 1.50 -13.93 5.43
CA MET A 12 0.72 -14.76 4.52
C MET A 12 -0.12 -13.83 3.67
N ALA A 13 0.12 -13.80 2.37
CA ALA A 13 -0.70 -13.03 1.44
C ALA A 13 -2.12 -13.60 1.54
N HIS A 14 -3.04 -12.83 2.13
CA HIS A 14 -4.44 -13.20 2.14
C HIS A 14 -5.05 -12.81 0.79
N PRO A 15 -5.92 -13.65 0.22
CA PRO A 15 -6.67 -13.27 -0.98
C PRO A 15 -7.37 -11.94 -0.79
N VAL A 16 -7.52 -11.13 -1.84
CA VAL A 16 -8.21 -9.83 -1.75
C VAL A 16 -9.63 -9.96 -1.16
N GLY A 17 -10.28 -11.11 -1.37
CA GLY A 17 -11.59 -11.44 -0.78
C GLY A 17 -11.61 -11.51 0.75
N TYR A 18 -10.46 -11.75 1.41
CA TYR A 18 -10.34 -11.62 2.87
C TYR A 18 -10.60 -10.19 3.33
N TYR A 19 -10.23 -9.20 2.51
CA TYR A 19 -10.45 -7.78 2.75
C TYR A 19 -11.81 -7.29 2.22
N SER A 20 -12.78 -8.20 2.05
CA SER A 20 -14.13 -7.92 1.54
C SER A 20 -14.19 -7.37 0.10
N LEU A 21 -13.12 -7.53 -0.68
CA LEU A 21 -13.10 -7.16 -2.08
C LEU A 21 -13.77 -8.25 -2.93
N SER A 22 -14.81 -7.88 -3.70
CA SER A 22 -15.51 -8.81 -4.59
C SER A 22 -14.95 -8.78 -6.00
N HIS A 23 -14.88 -9.96 -6.62
CA HIS A 23 -14.60 -10.14 -8.05
C HIS A 23 -15.74 -9.65 -8.96
N ASP A 24 -16.88 -9.24 -8.39
CA ASP A 24 -17.92 -8.53 -9.13
C ASP A 24 -17.46 -7.14 -9.58
N ASN A 25 -16.44 -6.57 -8.92
CA ASN A 25 -15.74 -5.40 -9.41
C ASN A 25 -14.74 -5.84 -10.49
N ALA A 26 -15.00 -5.41 -11.73
CA ALA A 26 -14.17 -5.75 -12.89
C ALA A 26 -12.69 -5.40 -12.70
N LEU A 27 -12.38 -4.26 -12.07
CA LEU A 27 -11.00 -3.88 -11.81
C LEU A 27 -10.33 -4.82 -10.81
N ILE A 28 -11.01 -5.18 -9.71
CA ILE A 28 -10.48 -6.14 -8.72
C ILE A 28 -10.23 -7.50 -9.37
N LYS A 29 -11.15 -7.95 -10.23
CA LYS A 29 -10.98 -9.18 -11.00
C LYS A 29 -9.76 -9.12 -11.91
N ASP A 30 -9.59 -8.05 -12.69
CA ASP A 30 -8.44 -7.88 -13.59
C ASP A 30 -7.12 -7.87 -12.80
N MET A 31 -7.10 -7.24 -11.62
CA MET A 31 -5.93 -7.26 -10.73
C MET A 31 -5.58 -8.68 -10.26
N CYS A 32 -6.57 -9.49 -9.88
CA CYS A 32 -6.36 -10.87 -9.42
C CYS A 32 -5.92 -11.79 -10.58
N GLU A 33 -6.49 -11.62 -11.77
CA GLU A 33 -6.07 -12.35 -12.97
C GLU A 33 -4.62 -12.02 -13.35
N THR A 34 -4.22 -10.76 -13.19
CA THR A 34 -2.86 -10.29 -13.52
C THR A 34 -1.83 -10.73 -12.48
N TRP A 35 -2.10 -10.52 -11.19
CA TRP A 35 -1.11 -10.65 -10.12
C TRP A 35 -1.35 -11.79 -9.13
N GLY A 36 -2.42 -12.56 -9.27
CA GLY A 36 -2.82 -13.61 -8.34
C GLY A 36 -3.81 -13.11 -7.28
N GLU A 37 -4.46 -14.05 -6.61
CA GLU A 37 -5.53 -13.79 -5.64
C GLU A 37 -5.06 -12.94 -4.44
N GLY A 38 -3.79 -13.08 -4.05
CA GLY A 38 -3.15 -12.26 -3.01
C GLY A 38 -2.26 -11.16 -3.58
N LEU A 39 -2.37 -10.87 -4.88
CA LEU A 39 -1.50 -9.97 -5.65
C LEU A 39 -0.01 -10.36 -5.56
N GLU A 40 0.29 -11.63 -5.26
CA GLU A 40 1.62 -12.11 -4.90
C GLU A 40 2.65 -12.05 -6.04
N LYS A 41 2.20 -11.89 -7.29
CA LYS A 41 3.05 -11.70 -8.47
C LYS A 41 3.36 -10.24 -8.74
N MET A 42 2.77 -9.29 -8.01
CA MET A 42 3.05 -7.87 -8.17
C MET A 42 4.52 -7.57 -7.78
N SER A 43 5.18 -6.72 -8.57
CA SER A 43 6.54 -6.28 -8.26
C SER A 43 6.52 -5.30 -7.08
N GLU A 44 7.64 -5.18 -6.36
CA GLU A 44 7.76 -4.21 -5.27
C GLU A 44 7.54 -2.77 -5.76
N SER A 45 8.04 -2.45 -6.95
CA SER A 45 7.88 -1.13 -7.57
C SER A 45 6.41 -0.82 -7.89
N ASP A 46 5.71 -1.76 -8.52
CA ASP A 46 4.29 -1.59 -8.86
C ASP A 46 3.42 -1.49 -7.61
N THR A 47 3.73 -2.31 -6.60
CA THR A 47 3.05 -2.29 -5.29
C THR A 47 3.15 -0.91 -4.66
N LEU A 48 4.37 -0.35 -4.57
CA LEU A 48 4.57 0.98 -4.02
C LEU A 48 3.88 2.08 -4.82
N TRP A 49 3.95 2.00 -6.16
CA TRP A 49 3.31 2.98 -7.02
C TRP A 49 1.78 2.96 -6.87
N LEU A 50 1.17 1.77 -6.88
CA LEU A 50 -0.28 1.61 -6.72
C LEU A 50 -0.74 2.01 -5.32
N ILE A 51 -0.03 1.64 -4.25
CA ILE A 51 -0.34 2.09 -2.88
C ILE A 51 -0.37 3.63 -2.83
N ALA A 52 0.64 4.29 -3.38
CA ALA A 52 0.71 5.76 -3.36
C ALA A 52 -0.46 6.40 -4.13
N LYS A 53 -0.87 5.81 -5.26
CA LYS A 53 -2.00 6.33 -6.06
C LYS A 53 -3.35 6.06 -5.42
N ILE A 54 -3.60 4.84 -4.97
CA ILE A 54 -4.85 4.48 -4.30
C ILE A 54 -5.04 5.32 -3.03
N ALA A 55 -3.99 5.49 -2.22
CA ALA A 55 -4.06 6.34 -1.02
C ALA A 55 -4.33 7.81 -1.35
N HIS A 56 -3.79 8.32 -2.46
CA HIS A 56 -4.04 9.68 -2.92
C HIS A 56 -5.48 9.88 -3.38
N GLU A 57 -6.01 8.98 -4.23
CA GLU A 57 -7.40 9.04 -4.69
C GLU A 57 -8.36 8.93 -3.51
N ALA A 58 -8.13 7.98 -2.59
CA ALA A 58 -8.95 7.83 -1.39
C ALA A 58 -8.89 9.07 -0.47
N TRP A 59 -7.76 9.78 -0.42
CA TRP A 59 -7.66 11.06 0.29
C TRP A 59 -8.47 12.17 -0.39
N LEU A 60 -8.51 12.22 -1.73
CA LEU A 60 -9.33 13.18 -2.48
C LEU A 60 -10.83 12.92 -2.33
N GLU A 61 -11.23 11.65 -2.20
CA GLU A 61 -12.62 11.22 -1.97
C GLU A 61 -13.06 11.32 -0.50
N CYS A 62 -12.12 11.53 0.42
CA CYS A 62 -12.45 11.67 1.83
C CYS A 62 -13.26 12.95 2.05
N ASP A 63 -14.53 12.80 2.46
CA ASP A 63 -15.47 13.89 2.77
C ASP A 63 -15.00 14.84 3.89
N SER A 64 -13.81 14.63 4.44
CA SER A 64 -13.15 15.58 5.32
C SER A 64 -12.79 16.85 4.56
N SER A 65 -13.48 17.95 4.87
CA SER A 65 -13.06 19.31 4.49
C SER A 65 -11.76 19.77 5.17
N THR A 66 -11.15 18.92 5.99
CA THR A 66 -9.94 19.22 6.75
C THR A 66 -8.71 18.88 5.93
N ALA A 67 -7.89 19.89 5.63
CA ALA A 67 -6.55 19.70 5.13
C ALA A 67 -5.71 18.84 6.10
N PRO A 68 -4.64 18.15 5.62
CA PRO A 68 -3.70 17.48 6.50
C PRO A 68 -3.19 18.41 7.61
N SER A 69 -3.01 17.85 8.82
CA SER A 69 -2.52 18.63 9.95
C SER A 69 -1.06 19.08 9.74
N ASN A 70 -0.63 20.09 10.48
CA ASN A 70 0.76 20.55 10.45
C ASN A 70 1.76 19.44 10.82
N GLU A 71 1.36 18.53 11.71
CA GLU A 71 2.16 17.37 12.12
C GLU A 71 2.33 16.39 10.96
N ALA A 72 1.25 16.07 10.25
CA ALA A 72 1.32 15.21 9.06
C ALA A 72 2.20 15.83 7.96
N GLU A 73 2.04 17.13 7.72
CA GLU A 73 2.83 17.88 6.73
C GLU A 73 4.33 17.95 7.10
N SER A 74 4.64 18.08 8.40
CA SER A 74 6.01 18.05 8.92
C SER A 74 6.67 16.69 8.68
N VAL A 75 5.94 15.59 8.88
CA VAL A 75 6.41 14.23 8.58
C VAL A 75 6.65 14.06 7.08
N PHE A 76 5.71 14.49 6.23
CA PHE A 76 5.85 14.41 4.77
C PHE A 76 7.17 15.03 4.27
N LYS A 77 7.49 16.24 4.75
CA LYS A 77 8.72 16.95 4.39
C LYS A 77 10.01 16.21 4.78
N ARG A 78 9.91 15.28 5.73
CA ARG A 78 11.05 14.54 6.31
C ARG A 78 11.08 13.07 5.91
N LEU A 79 10.21 12.62 5.00
CA LEU A 79 10.22 11.23 4.51
C LEU A 79 11.56 10.82 3.86
N HIS A 80 12.38 11.79 3.43
CA HIS A 80 13.72 11.53 2.91
C HIS A 80 14.70 11.03 3.99
N GLU A 81 14.41 11.23 5.28
CA GLU A 81 15.21 10.73 6.40
C GLU A 81 15.05 9.21 6.59
N LEU A 82 13.96 8.63 6.07
CA LEU A 82 13.64 7.21 6.21
C LEU A 82 14.27 6.38 5.09
N LYS A 83 14.79 5.21 5.47
CA LYS A 83 15.14 4.14 4.54
C LYS A 83 13.89 3.55 3.90
N GLN A 84 14.06 2.92 2.75
CA GLN A 84 12.96 2.30 2.02
C GLN A 84 12.18 1.28 2.88
N TRP A 85 12.88 0.39 3.59
CA TRP A 85 12.24 -0.62 4.46
C TRP A 85 11.48 0.01 5.65
N GLU A 86 11.93 1.16 6.16
CA GLU A 86 11.23 1.88 7.24
C GLU A 86 9.91 2.45 6.71
N LYS A 87 9.88 2.94 5.47
CA LYS A 87 8.64 3.38 4.81
C LYS A 87 7.64 2.22 4.65
N PHE A 88 8.12 1.03 4.28
CA PHE A 88 7.28 -0.17 4.21
C PHE A 88 6.68 -0.56 5.57
N ALA A 89 7.50 -0.54 6.61
CA ALA A 89 7.05 -0.84 7.97
C ALA A 89 5.96 0.16 8.41
N LEU A 90 6.14 1.45 8.12
CA LEU A 90 5.14 2.48 8.42
C LEU A 90 3.82 2.29 7.66
N ILE A 91 3.87 2.00 6.35
CA ILE A 91 2.65 1.72 5.56
C ILE A 91 1.87 0.55 6.19
N SER A 92 2.58 -0.53 6.54
CA SER A 92 1.96 -1.71 7.15
C SER A 92 1.37 -1.42 8.53
N ALA A 93 2.03 -0.58 9.33
CA ALA A 93 1.59 -0.20 10.66
C ALA A 93 0.41 0.79 10.65
N MET A 94 0.26 1.61 9.61
CA MET A 94 -0.87 2.54 9.47
C MET A 94 -2.11 1.87 8.89
N ALA A 95 -1.95 0.85 8.04
CA ALA A 95 -3.04 0.14 7.38
C ALA A 95 -3.63 -1.02 8.19
N GLN A 96 -3.24 -1.16 9.46
CA GLN A 96 -3.69 -2.22 10.37
C GLN A 96 -5.07 -1.95 10.97
#